data_AF-A0A177L0I9-F1
#
_entry.id   AF-A0A177L0I9-F1
#
_cell.length_a   1.000
_cell.length_b   1.000
_cell.length_c   1.000
_cell.angle_alpha   90.00
_cell.angle_beta   90.00
_cell.angle_gamma   90.00
#
_symmetry.space_group_name_H-M   'P 1'
#
loop_
_entity.id
_entity.type
_entity.pdbx_description
1 polymer ?
#
loop_
_entity_poly.entity_id
_entity_poly.type
_entity_poly.pdbx_seq_one_letter_code
_entity_poly.pdbx_strand_id
1 'polypeptide(L)'
;MVLDQTIEGFVNHTQKWGENRQKYNFKVSGMANSPRGPEVFFPGEKFMLKANATSTADRVDVEIVGFPYYKTSLTKESSGWTGSIWREDMLERFGPTDGQLLTFKFTATYANGWVRTDNIQVRIVDDEYWRQHTTY
;
A
#
# COMPACT_ATOMS: atom_id res chain seq x y z
N MET A 1 -8.26 -21.15 25.89
CA MET A 1 -8.45 -20.99 24.44
C MET A 1 -7.35 -20.07 23.94
N VAL A 2 -6.47 -20.52 23.06
CA VAL A 2 -5.47 -19.66 22.43
C VAL A 2 -6.15 -19.06 21.21
N LEU A 3 -6.38 -17.74 21.20
CA LEU A 3 -6.82 -17.03 20.00
C LEU A 3 -5.68 -17.12 18.97
N ASP A 4 -6.01 -17.56 17.77
CA ASP A 4 -5.05 -17.52 16.67
C ASP A 4 -4.67 -16.06 16.39
N GLN A 5 -3.37 -15.84 16.28
CA GLN A 5 -2.81 -14.50 16.05
C GLN A 5 -2.68 -14.32 14.54
N THR A 6 -3.40 -13.34 13.99
CA THR A 6 -3.49 -13.10 12.56
C THR A 6 -3.23 -11.64 12.24
N ILE A 7 -2.74 -11.41 11.03
CA ILE A 7 -2.69 -10.09 10.39
C ILE A 7 -3.05 -10.23 8.91
N GLU A 8 -3.84 -9.28 8.43
CA GLU A 8 -4.21 -9.09 7.03
C GLU A 8 -3.91 -7.63 6.67
N GLY A 9 -3.04 -7.42 5.68
CA GLY A 9 -2.58 -6.11 5.22
C GLY A 9 -3.33 -5.64 3.99
N PHE A 10 -3.38 -4.33 3.80
CA PHE A 10 -3.98 -3.69 2.63
C PHE A 10 -3.14 -2.47 2.21
N VAL A 11 -2.84 -2.39 0.92
CA VAL A 11 -2.19 -1.23 0.30
C VAL A 11 -3.21 -0.59 -0.64
N ASN A 12 -3.53 0.67 -0.37
CA ASN A 12 -4.56 1.43 -1.07
C ASN A 12 -3.99 2.73 -1.64
N HIS A 13 -4.67 3.23 -2.66
CA HIS A 13 -4.47 4.59 -3.16
C HIS A 13 -4.93 5.62 -2.13
N THR A 14 -4.50 6.87 -2.30
CA THR A 14 -5.28 7.98 -1.73
C THR A 14 -6.65 8.04 -2.38
N GLN A 15 -7.64 8.66 -1.71
CA GLN A 15 -8.99 8.78 -2.27
C GLN A 15 -8.96 9.44 -3.66
N LYS A 16 -8.26 10.58 -3.79
CA LYS A 16 -8.16 11.31 -5.06
C LYS A 16 -7.48 10.47 -6.16
N TRP A 17 -6.43 9.70 -5.82
CA TRP A 17 -5.79 8.79 -6.77
C TRP A 17 -6.72 7.67 -7.22
N GLY A 18 -7.45 7.06 -6.30
CA GLY A 18 -8.45 6.04 -6.61
C GLY A 18 -9.56 6.56 -7.52
N GLU A 19 -10.09 7.75 -7.24
CA GLU A 19 -11.11 8.41 -8.08
C GLU A 19 -10.58 8.72 -9.48
N ASN A 20 -9.37 9.26 -9.59
CA ASN A 20 -8.76 9.59 -10.88
C ASN A 20 -8.47 8.34 -11.71
N ARG A 21 -7.99 7.25 -11.09
CA ARG A 21 -7.81 5.94 -11.73
C ARG A 21 -9.13 5.44 -12.30
N GLN A 22 -10.19 5.44 -11.51
CA GLN A 22 -11.51 4.97 -11.95
C GLN A 22 -12.10 5.82 -13.08
N LYS A 23 -11.97 7.16 -13.00
CA LYS A 23 -12.41 8.08 -14.07
C LYS A 23 -11.69 7.81 -15.39
N TYR A 24 -10.36 7.65 -15.35
CA TYR A 24 -9.58 7.29 -16.53
C TYR A 24 -10.04 5.94 -17.09
N ASN A 25 -10.11 4.92 -16.24
CA ASN A 25 -10.50 3.57 -16.60
C ASN A 25 -11.86 3.54 -17.30
N PHE A 26 -12.84 4.25 -16.73
CA PHE A 26 -14.17 4.36 -17.33
C PHE A 26 -14.14 5.08 -18.68
N LYS A 27 -13.36 6.15 -18.83
CA LYS A 27 -13.20 6.86 -20.11
C LYS A 27 -12.59 5.97 -21.20
N VAL A 28 -11.66 5.08 -20.83
CA VAL A 28 -10.92 4.24 -21.79
C VAL A 28 -11.64 2.93 -22.11
N SER A 29 -12.23 2.26 -21.11
CA SER A 29 -12.78 0.91 -21.28
C SER A 29 -14.24 0.76 -20.82
N GLY A 30 -14.86 1.80 -20.26
CA GLY A 30 -16.20 1.72 -19.65
C GLY A 30 -16.28 0.93 -18.35
N MET A 31 -15.15 0.52 -17.76
CA MET A 31 -15.11 -0.25 -16.50
C MET A 31 -14.25 0.47 -15.47
N ALA A 32 -14.65 0.49 -14.20
CA ALA A 32 -13.92 1.23 -13.16
C ALA A 32 -12.52 0.64 -12.82
N ASN A 33 -12.32 -0.65 -13.06
CA ASN A 33 -11.09 -1.38 -12.70
C ASN A 33 -10.31 -1.93 -13.91
N SER A 34 -10.56 -1.40 -15.10
CA SER A 34 -9.80 -1.75 -16.32
C SER A 34 -9.50 -0.46 -17.10
N PRO A 35 -8.30 -0.28 -17.67
CA PRO A 35 -7.18 -1.23 -17.69
C PRO A 35 -6.33 -1.24 -16.42
N ARG A 36 -6.47 -0.27 -15.51
CA ARG A 36 -5.63 -0.18 -14.31
C ARG A 36 -6.37 -0.75 -13.11
N GLY A 37 -5.95 -1.90 -12.59
CA GLY A 37 -6.52 -2.51 -11.39
C GLY A 37 -6.23 -1.71 -10.10
N PRO A 38 -6.87 -2.05 -8.96
CA PRO A 38 -6.58 -1.45 -7.66
C PRO A 38 -5.17 -1.72 -7.13
N GLU A 39 -4.45 -2.69 -7.71
CA GLU A 39 -3.06 -3.02 -7.41
C GLU A 39 -2.04 -2.24 -8.25
N VAL A 40 -2.49 -1.38 -9.17
CA VAL A 40 -1.62 -0.61 -10.09
C VAL A 40 -1.37 0.79 -9.53
N PHE A 41 -0.13 1.07 -9.15
CA PHE A 41 0.32 2.33 -8.53
C PHE A 41 1.37 3.04 -9.38
N PHE A 42 1.55 4.33 -9.11
CA PHE A 42 2.57 5.17 -9.77
C PHE A 42 3.79 5.38 -8.89
N PRO A 43 5.00 5.53 -9.47
CA PRO A 43 6.23 5.70 -8.72
C PRO A 43 6.20 6.78 -7.62
N GLY A 44 5.53 7.90 -7.83
CA GLY A 44 5.44 9.00 -6.85
C GLY A 44 4.19 8.98 -5.95
N GLU A 45 3.36 7.94 -6.06
CA GLU A 45 2.09 7.87 -5.35
C GLU A 45 2.29 7.57 -3.86
N LYS A 46 1.50 8.23 -3.00
CA LYS A 46 1.42 7.91 -1.57
C LYS A 46 0.67 6.60 -1.36
N PHE A 47 1.31 5.64 -0.69
CA PHE A 47 0.67 4.38 -0.30
C PHE A 47 -0.10 4.55 1.01
N MET A 48 -1.41 4.31 0.97
CA MET A 48 -2.27 4.28 2.15
C MET A 48 -2.33 2.85 2.69
N LEU A 49 -1.91 2.66 3.94
CA LEU A 49 -1.74 1.35 4.55
C LEU A 49 -2.86 1.11 5.55
N LYS A 50 -3.46 -0.07 5.49
CA LYS A 50 -4.40 -0.56 6.50
C LYS A 50 -4.01 -1.98 6.89
N ALA A 51 -4.27 -2.37 8.13
CA ALA A 51 -4.21 -3.77 8.53
C ALA A 51 -5.32 -4.14 9.51
N ASN A 52 -5.82 -5.37 9.40
CA ASN A 52 -6.65 -6.01 10.40
C ASN A 52 -5.76 -7.03 11.13
N ALA A 53 -5.54 -6.84 12.42
CA ALA A 53 -4.80 -7.78 13.25
C ALA A 53 -5.67 -8.21 14.43
N THR A 54 -5.44 -9.42 14.98
CA THR A 54 -6.07 -9.85 16.23
C THR A 54 -5.89 -8.75 17.29
N SER A 55 -6.94 -8.47 18.08
CA SER A 55 -7.01 -7.29 18.97
C SER A 55 -5.86 -7.18 19.99
N THR A 56 -5.23 -8.31 20.31
CA THR A 56 -4.04 -8.47 21.16
C THR A 56 -2.72 -8.05 20.49
N ALA A 57 -2.75 -7.57 19.24
CA ALA A 57 -1.58 -6.96 18.61
C ALA A 57 -1.22 -5.66 19.35
N ASP A 58 0.06 -5.53 19.67
CA ASP A 58 0.62 -4.36 20.35
C ASP A 58 1.23 -3.37 19.36
N ARG A 59 1.78 -3.89 18.25
CA ARG A 59 2.42 -3.09 17.21
C ARG A 59 2.22 -3.72 15.85
N VAL A 60 1.99 -2.88 14.84
CA VAL A 60 2.02 -3.28 13.43
C VAL A 60 2.98 -2.37 12.68
N ASP A 61 3.99 -2.95 12.07
CA ASP A 61 4.97 -2.27 11.23
C ASP A 61 4.81 -2.70 9.77
N VAL A 62 5.12 -1.80 8.84
CA VAL A 62 5.11 -2.08 7.41
C VAL A 62 6.41 -1.60 6.79
N GLU A 63 7.00 -2.42 5.93
CA GLU A 63 8.15 -2.06 5.09
C GLU A 63 7.92 -2.46 3.64
N ILE A 64 8.54 -1.72 2.71
CA ILE A 64 8.68 -2.15 1.32
C ILE A 64 9.96 -2.98 1.22
N VAL A 65 9.82 -4.27 0.90
CA VAL A 65 10.94 -5.22 0.83
C VAL A 65 11.96 -4.76 -0.21
N GLY A 66 13.25 -4.73 0.17
CA GLY A 66 14.34 -4.23 -0.67
C GLY A 66 14.56 -2.71 -0.59
N PHE A 67 13.71 -1.98 0.11
CA PHE A 67 13.73 -0.52 0.22
C PHE A 67 13.74 -0.08 1.70
N PRO A 68 14.89 -0.17 2.40
CA PRO A 68 14.98 -0.11 3.87
C PRO A 68 14.53 1.22 4.51
N TYR A 69 14.48 2.30 3.72
CA TYR A 69 14.03 3.63 4.16
C TYR A 69 12.53 3.88 3.96
N TYR A 70 11.81 2.91 3.38
CA TYR A 70 10.38 2.97 3.09
C TYR A 70 9.64 2.03 4.04
N LYS A 71 9.48 2.51 5.26
CA LYS A 71 8.83 1.78 6.35
C LYS A 71 8.11 2.73 7.28
N THR A 72 7.10 2.21 7.99
CA THR A 72 6.32 2.98 8.96
C THR A 72 5.69 2.06 10.01
N SER A 73 5.41 2.60 11.20
CA SER A 73 4.56 1.93 12.19
C SER A 73 3.14 2.43 12.01
N LEU A 74 2.16 1.52 12.03
CA LEU A 74 0.75 1.87 11.90
C LEU A 74 0.19 2.34 13.25
N THR A 75 -0.77 3.26 13.19
CA THR A 75 -1.55 3.72 14.33
C THR A 75 -2.75 2.81 14.53
N LYS A 76 -3.01 2.39 15.77
CA LYS A 76 -4.21 1.63 16.14
C LYS A 76 -5.42 2.55 16.18
N GLU A 77 -6.44 2.20 15.42
CA GLU A 77 -7.73 2.87 15.31
C GLU A 77 -8.86 1.91 15.70
N SER A 78 -10.08 2.42 15.85
CA SER A 78 -11.26 1.60 16.19
C SER A 78 -11.57 0.49 15.17
N SER A 79 -11.19 0.71 13.91
CA SER A 79 -11.49 -0.19 12.77
C SER A 79 -10.28 -1.01 12.28
N GLY A 80 -9.19 -1.03 13.05
CA GLY A 80 -7.95 -1.72 12.68
C GLY A 80 -6.73 -0.82 12.84
N TRP A 81 -5.72 -1.02 12.00
CA TRP A 81 -4.49 -0.25 12.00
C TRP A 81 -4.37 0.56 10.73
N THR A 82 -3.90 1.80 10.80
CA THR A 82 -3.77 2.67 9.62
C THR A 82 -2.44 3.42 9.60
N GLY A 83 -1.99 3.79 8.41
CA GLY A 83 -0.78 4.57 8.22
C GLY A 83 -0.54 4.86 6.75
N SER A 84 0.66 5.35 6.43
CA SER A 84 1.02 5.60 5.04
C SER A 84 2.53 5.64 4.86
N ILE A 85 2.98 5.37 3.63
CA ILE A 85 4.36 5.61 3.20
C ILE A 85 4.30 6.62 2.05
N TRP A 86 4.97 7.75 2.25
CA TRP A 86 5.27 8.71 1.19
C TRP A 86 6.63 9.36 1.46
N ARG A 87 7.42 9.53 0.41
CA ARG A 87 8.70 10.24 0.41
C ARG A 87 8.86 10.95 -0.92
N GLU A 88 9.56 12.07 -0.91
CA GLU A 88 9.77 12.90 -2.11
C GLU A 88 10.58 12.16 -3.20
N ASP A 89 11.49 11.26 -2.79
CA ASP A 89 12.35 10.48 -3.68
C ASP A 89 11.66 9.26 -4.32
N MET A 90 10.38 8.98 -4.01
CA MET A 90 9.68 7.80 -4.54
C MET A 90 9.60 7.78 -6.06
N LEU A 91 9.39 8.94 -6.69
CA LEU A 91 9.35 9.03 -8.15
C LEU A 91 10.66 8.54 -8.79
N GLU A 92 11.80 8.99 -8.27
CA GLU A 92 13.13 8.57 -8.75
C GLU A 92 13.43 7.11 -8.38
N ARG A 93 13.03 6.66 -7.18
CA ARG A 93 13.35 5.32 -6.68
C ARG A 93 12.50 4.22 -7.27
N PHE A 94 11.23 4.49 -7.59
CA PHE A 94 10.30 3.51 -8.14
C PHE A 94 10.08 3.66 -9.64
N GLY A 95 10.50 4.77 -10.27
CA GLY A 95 10.51 4.89 -11.73
C GLY A 95 11.25 3.74 -12.42
N PRO A 96 12.47 3.37 -11.99
CA PRO A 96 13.20 2.21 -12.51
C PRO A 96 12.54 0.85 -12.26
N THR A 97 11.47 0.80 -11.45
CA THR A 97 10.70 -0.43 -11.16
C THR A 97 9.44 -0.56 -12.00
N ASP A 98 9.32 0.22 -13.09
CA ASP A 98 8.20 0.12 -14.03
C ASP A 98 7.94 -1.34 -14.48
N GLY A 99 6.67 -1.74 -14.45
CA GLY A 99 6.20 -3.09 -14.72
C GLY A 99 6.45 -4.10 -13.60
N GLN A 100 7.26 -3.77 -12.59
CA GLN A 100 7.64 -4.69 -11.51
C GLN A 100 6.66 -4.63 -10.32
N LEU A 101 6.78 -5.62 -9.45
CA LEU A 101 6.01 -5.71 -8.21
C LEU A 101 6.82 -5.16 -7.04
N LEU A 102 6.22 -4.26 -6.26
CA LEU A 102 6.70 -3.95 -4.90
C LEU A 102 5.97 -4.83 -3.90
N THR A 103 6.70 -5.36 -2.92
CA THR A 103 6.14 -6.17 -1.84
C THR A 103 6.14 -5.38 -0.54
N PHE A 104 4.97 -5.17 0.03
CA PHE A 104 4.74 -4.58 1.34
C PHE A 104 4.61 -5.68 2.37
N LYS A 105 5.54 -5.74 3.31
CA LYS A 105 5.52 -6.70 4.41
C LYS A 105 4.94 -6.05 5.65
N PHE A 106 3.73 -6.44 6.01
CA PHE A 106 3.09 -6.11 7.27
C PHE A 106 3.59 -7.07 8.35
N THR A 107 3.95 -6.56 9.52
CA THR A 107 4.46 -7.34 10.66
C THR A 107 3.71 -6.95 11.93
N ALA A 108 2.88 -7.84 12.46
CA ALA A 108 2.26 -7.69 13.77
C ALA A 108 3.13 -8.34 14.85
N THR A 109 3.35 -7.60 15.95
CA THR A 109 3.98 -8.09 17.18
C THR A 109 2.95 -8.10 18.31
N TYR A 110 2.91 -9.19 19.07
CA TYR A 110 1.93 -9.43 20.12
C TYR A 110 2.60 -9.51 21.51
N ALA A 111 1.85 -9.25 22.57
CA ALA A 111 2.35 -9.19 23.95
C ALA A 111 3.06 -10.47 24.42
N ASN A 112 2.69 -11.63 23.87
CA ASN A 112 3.31 -12.91 24.15
C ASN A 112 4.59 -13.17 23.34
N GLY A 113 5.12 -12.16 22.64
CA GLY A 113 6.31 -12.22 21.80
C GLY A 113 6.08 -12.88 20.43
N TRP A 114 4.85 -13.27 20.10
CA TRP A 114 4.56 -13.83 18.79
C TRP A 114 4.69 -12.74 17.72
N VAL A 115 5.08 -13.19 16.52
CA VAL A 115 5.17 -12.35 15.33
C VAL A 115 4.39 -13.02 14.21
N ARG A 116 3.64 -12.21 13.46
CA ARG A 116 2.92 -12.62 12.25
C ARG A 116 3.17 -11.62 11.14
N THR A 117 3.19 -12.12 9.92
CA THR A 117 3.46 -11.31 8.75
C THR A 117 2.47 -11.57 7.64
N ASP A 118 2.16 -10.54 6.88
CA ASP A 118 1.40 -10.63 5.64
C ASP A 118 2.08 -9.81 4.54
N ASN A 119 2.13 -10.35 3.33
CA ASN A 119 2.86 -9.76 2.20
C ASN A 119 1.88 -9.37 1.10
N ILE A 120 1.77 -8.08 0.85
CA ILE A 120 0.90 -7.53 -0.18
C ILE A 120 1.75 -7.03 -1.35
N GLN A 121 1.39 -7.43 -2.56
CA GLN A 121 2.08 -7.01 -3.78
C GLN A 121 1.27 -5.95 -4.52
N VAL A 122 1.95 -4.92 -5.00
CA VAL A 122 1.40 -3.92 -5.91
C VAL A 122 2.29 -3.80 -7.13
N ARG A 123 1.72 -3.47 -8.28
CA ARG A 123 2.46 -3.24 -9.53
C ARG A 123 2.74 -1.75 -9.69
N ILE A 124 3.98 -1.42 -10.00
CA ILE A 124 4.35 -0.05 -10.40
C ILE A 124 4.25 0.07 -11.90
N VAL A 125 3.57 1.12 -12.36
CA VAL A 125 3.48 1.48 -13.78
C VAL A 125 3.87 2.94 -13.92
N ASP A 126 4.88 3.24 -14.73
CA ASP A 126 5.32 4.60 -15.03
C ASP A 126 4.80 5.04 -16.40
N ASP A 127 3.53 5.45 -16.42
CA ASP A 127 2.86 5.89 -17.65
C ASP A 127 2.87 7.42 -17.77
N GLU A 128 3.32 7.93 -18.91
CA GLU A 128 3.48 9.35 -19.23
C GLU A 128 2.21 10.18 -19.04
N TYR A 129 1.03 9.58 -19.24
CA TYR A 129 -0.25 10.25 -18.98
C TYR A 129 -0.34 10.72 -17.52
N TRP A 130 0.27 9.99 -16.59
CA TRP A 130 0.20 10.32 -15.17
C TRP A 130 1.12 11.44 -14.75
N ARG A 131 2.31 11.53 -15.35
CA ARG A 131 3.28 12.61 -15.05
C ARG A 131 2.72 14.01 -15.32
N GLN A 132 1.69 14.13 -16.17
CA GLN A 132 1.01 15.40 -16.48
C GLN A 132 -0.10 15.76 -15.48
N HIS A 133 -0.50 14.83 -14.61
CA HIS A 133 -1.59 15.00 -13.64
C HIS A 133 -1.09 14.91 -12.18
N THR A 134 0.23 14.91 -11.95
CA THR A 134 0.85 14.85 -10.61
C THR A 134 0.89 16.20 -9.88
N THR A 135 0.56 17.31 -10.54
CA THR A 135 0.43 18.61 -9.87
C THR A 135 -0.91 18.70 -9.14
N TYR A 136 -0.88 18.25 -7.88
CA TYR A 136 -1.84 18.50 -6.79
C TYR A 136 -3.27 17.95 -6.96
#